data_AF-Q73HJ5-F1
#
_entry.id   AF-Q73HJ5-F1
#
_cell.length_a   1.000
_cell.length_b   1.000
_cell.length_c   1.000
_cell.angle_alpha   90.00
_cell.angle_beta   90.00
_cell.angle_gamma   90.00
#
_symmetry.space_group_name_H-M   'P 1'
#
loop_
_entity.id
_entity.type
_entity.pdbx_description
1 polymer ?
#
loop_
_entity_poly.entity_id
_entity_poly.type
_entity_poly.pdbx_seq_one_letter_code
_entity_poly.pdbx_strand_id
1 'polypeptide(L)'
;MNVPEIHEYEIGYTAISFDKLYQIAEGLSVNIKVLLPKTRESKKLLSLMDEYREQESLVKSLSEDMKSGKEKVKKAEKIRVAKNLVKAGVSTDVILRASGLTVDELGECEN
;
A
#
# COMPACT_ATOMS: atom_id res chain seq x y z
N MET A 1 11.62 9.24 30.03
CA MET A 1 12.36 10.49 30.26
C MET A 1 12.65 10.59 31.75
N ASN A 2 13.77 11.22 32.11
CA ASN A 2 14.05 11.54 33.51
C ASN A 2 13.60 12.99 33.80
N VAL A 3 13.41 13.31 35.08
CA VAL A 3 12.95 14.64 35.51
C VAL A 3 13.88 15.79 35.06
N PRO A 4 15.23 15.64 35.10
CA PRO A 4 16.13 16.68 34.61
C PRO A 4 15.96 17.01 33.12
N GLU A 5 15.82 16.00 32.26
CA GLU A 5 15.62 16.17 30.81
C GLU A 5 14.30 16.91 30.52
N ILE A 6 13.23 16.63 31.27
CA ILE A 6 11.95 17.33 31.13
C ILE A 6 12.10 18.81 31.49
N HIS A 7 12.79 19.12 32.58
CA HIS A 7 13.00 20.50 33.01
C HIS A 7 13.74 21.33 31.95
N GLU A 8 14.76 20.76 31.30
CA GLU A 8 15.49 21.44 30.22
C GLU A 8 14.59 21.77 29.02
N TYR A 9 13.62 20.89 28.69
CA TYR A 9 12.63 21.18 27.65
C TYR A 9 11.65 22.27 28.07
N GLU A 10 11.15 22.21 29.31
CA GLU A 10 10.16 23.17 29.83
C GLU A 10 10.69 24.61 29.86
N ILE A 11 11.98 24.78 30.19
CA ILE A 11 12.63 26.09 30.20
C ILE A 11 13.19 26.49 28.82
N GLY A 12 13.06 25.63 27.81
CA GLY A 12 13.58 25.86 26.47
C GLY A 12 15.11 25.88 26.37
N TYR A 13 15.81 25.27 27.34
CA TYR A 13 17.27 25.16 27.33
C TYR A 13 17.76 24.21 26.24
N THR A 14 16.96 23.19 25.93
CA THR A 14 17.24 22.23 24.87
C THR A 14 16.02 21.99 24.00
N ALA A 15 16.22 21.78 22.71
CA ALA A 15 15.13 21.50 21.77
C ALA A 15 14.75 20.01 21.80
N ILE A 16 13.46 19.71 21.69
CA ILE A 16 12.99 18.33 21.53
C ILE A 16 13.25 17.87 20.08
N SER A 17 13.97 16.76 19.91
CA SER A 17 14.18 16.16 18.59
C SER A 17 12.90 15.49 18.06
N PHE A 18 12.83 15.28 16.75
CA PHE A 18 11.70 14.57 16.14
C PHE A 18 11.51 13.15 16.67
N ASP A 19 12.60 12.39 16.86
CA ASP A 19 12.53 11.03 17.42
C ASP A 19 11.93 11.03 18.82
N LYS A 20 12.27 12.04 19.63
CA LYS A 20 11.72 12.19 20.97
C LYS A 20 10.24 12.58 20.92
N LEU A 21 9.85 13.48 20.01
CA LEU A 21 8.44 13.80 19.79
C LEU A 21 7.63 12.56 19.39
N TYR A 22 8.17 11.68 18.53
CA TYR A 22 7.52 10.42 18.16
C TYR A 22 7.32 9.49 19.37
N GLN A 23 8.33 9.34 20.22
CA GLN A 23 8.22 8.55 21.45
C GLN A 23 7.17 9.12 22.41
N ILE A 24 7.07 10.45 22.53
CA ILE A 24 6.04 11.11 23.34
C ILE A 24 4.65 10.84 22.75
N ALA A 25 4.49 11.01 21.43
CA ALA A 25 3.21 10.77 20.75
C ALA A 25 2.74 9.32 20.92
N GLU A 26 3.65 8.35 20.78
CA GLU A 26 3.39 6.94 21.01
C GLU A 26 2.99 6.67 22.47
N GLY A 27 3.76 7.17 23.44
CA GLY A 27 3.47 6.99 24.86
C GLY A 27 2.15 7.63 25.31
N LEU A 28 1.74 8.72 24.65
CA LEU A 28 0.45 9.38 24.86
C LEU A 28 -0.68 8.79 23.99
N SER A 29 -0.38 7.89 23.07
CA SER A 29 -1.30 7.38 22.05
C SER A 29 -2.03 8.49 21.29
N VAL A 30 -1.33 9.59 20.98
CA VAL A 30 -1.85 10.72 20.21
C VAL A 30 -1.15 10.84 18.86
N ASN A 31 -1.76 11.59 17.96
CA ASN A 31 -1.11 11.93 16.70
C ASN A 31 0.02 12.95 16.94
N ILE A 32 1.21 12.69 16.39
CA ILE A 32 2.40 13.57 16.46
C ILE A 32 2.10 15.03 16.07
N LYS A 33 1.15 15.24 15.15
CA LYS A 33 0.71 16.57 14.70
C LYS A 33 0.20 17.45 15.85
N VAL A 34 -0.34 16.86 16.92
CA VAL A 34 -0.84 17.57 18.11
C VAL A 34 0.31 18.14 18.95
N LEU A 35 1.49 17.53 18.88
CA LEU A 35 2.69 17.97 19.62
C LEU A 35 3.47 19.06 18.88
N LEU A 36 3.17 19.29 17.59
CA LEU A 36 3.85 20.32 16.82
C LEU A 36 3.41 21.73 17.28
N PRO A 37 4.35 22.66 17.46
CA PRO A 37 4.01 24.02 17.83
C PRO A 37 3.24 24.70 16.69
N LYS A 38 2.41 25.70 16.99
CA LYS A 38 1.59 26.40 15.98
C LYS A 38 2.38 27.48 15.24
N THR A 39 3.53 27.12 14.68
CA THR A 39 4.39 28.04 13.92
C THR A 39 4.15 27.93 12.41
N ARG A 40 4.65 28.90 11.64
CA ARG A 40 4.63 28.85 10.17
C ARG A 40 5.39 27.63 9.64
N GLU A 41 6.47 27.24 10.31
CA GLU A 41 7.29 26.08 9.94
C GLU A 41 6.56 24.78 10.17
N SER A 42 5.90 24.62 11.32
CA SER A 42 5.09 23.44 11.60
C SER A 42 3.91 23.30 10.64
N LYS A 43 3.31 24.40 10.16
CA LYS A 43 2.30 24.34 9.09
C LYS A 43 2.86 23.78 7.78
N LYS A 44 4.08 24.18 7.40
CA LYS A 44 4.75 23.61 6.21
C LYS A 44 5.02 22.11 6.41
N LEU A 45 5.48 21.73 7.60
CA LEU A 45 5.76 20.34 7.93
C LEU A 45 4.50 19.47 7.90
N LEU A 46 3.38 19.97 8.43
CA LEU A 46 2.08 19.31 8.32
C LEU A 46 1.66 19.08 6.88
N SER A 47 1.80 20.10 6.03
CA SER A 47 1.50 20.00 4.59
C SER A 47 2.37 18.94 3.90
N LEU A 48 3.67 18.91 4.23
CA LEU A 48 4.60 17.88 3.72
C LEU A 48 4.17 16.47 4.17
N MET A 49 3.81 16.30 5.45
CA MET A 49 3.34 15.00 5.95
C MET A 49 2.07 14.52 5.24
N ASP A 50 1.16 15.44 4.91
CA ASP A 50 -0.06 15.12 4.18
C ASP A 50 0.25 14.75 2.71
N GLU A 51 1.12 15.50 2.04
CA GLU A 51 1.58 15.18 0.68
C GLU A 51 2.27 13.81 0.61
N TYR A 52 3.17 13.50 1.56
CA TYR A 52 3.82 12.19 1.63
C TYR A 52 2.82 11.04 1.82
N ARG A 53 1.77 11.26 2.62
CA ARG A 53 0.72 10.26 2.83
C ARG A 53 -0.08 10.00 1.56
N GLU A 54 -0.37 11.05 0.80
CA GLU A 54 -1.03 10.93 -0.51
C GLU A 54 -0.15 10.14 -1.48
N GLN A 55 1.14 10.48 -1.56
CA GLN A 55 2.11 9.76 -2.39
C GLN A 55 2.22 8.27 -2.02
N GLU A 56 2.31 7.94 -0.72
CA GLU A 56 2.34 6.56 -0.24
C GLU A 56 1.09 5.79 -0.67
N SER A 57 -0.09 6.41 -0.57
CA SER A 57 -1.35 5.79 -0.97
C SER A 57 -1.43 5.55 -2.49
N LEU A 58 -0.92 6.48 -3.30
CA LEU A 58 -0.81 6.33 -4.75
C LEU A 58 0.15 5.19 -5.13
N VAL A 59 1.32 5.13 -4.49
CA VAL A 59 2.30 4.05 -4.74
C VAL A 59 1.70 2.68 -4.39
N LYS A 60 0.98 2.58 -3.27
CA LYS A 60 0.29 1.36 -2.88
C LYS A 60 -0.78 0.96 -3.90
N SER A 61 -1.64 1.90 -4.31
CA SER A 61 -2.67 1.66 -5.32
C SER A 61 -2.07 1.20 -6.64
N LEU A 62 -1.03 1.88 -7.13
CA LEU A 62 -0.32 1.51 -8.36
C LEU A 62 0.29 0.10 -8.27
N SER A 63 0.85 -0.27 -7.12
CA SER A 63 1.39 -1.61 -6.88
C SER A 63 0.30 -2.70 -6.95
N GLU A 64 -0.84 -2.45 -6.32
CA GLU A 64 -2.00 -3.34 -6.34
C GLU A 64 -2.58 -3.46 -7.77
N ASP A 65 -2.68 -2.34 -8.49
CA ASP A 65 -3.12 -2.31 -9.89
C ASP A 65 -2.17 -3.05 -10.82
N MET A 66 -0.86 -2.89 -10.66
CA MET A 66 0.14 -3.63 -11.43
C MET A 66 0.06 -5.14 -11.14
N LYS A 67 -0.15 -5.52 -9.87
CA LYS A 67 -0.30 -6.92 -9.47
C LYS A 67 -1.57 -7.53 -10.08
N SER A 68 -2.70 -6.83 -9.98
CA SER A 68 -3.98 -7.29 -10.54
C SER A 68 -3.96 -7.32 -12.07
N GLY A 69 -3.32 -6.34 -12.72
CA GLY A 69 -3.10 -6.31 -14.17
C GLY A 69 -2.26 -7.48 -14.65
N LYS A 70 -1.15 -7.80 -13.95
CA LYS A 70 -0.31 -8.96 -14.25
C LYS A 70 -1.08 -10.27 -14.14
N GLU A 71 -1.96 -10.39 -13.16
CA GLU A 71 -2.81 -11.57 -12.98
C GLU A 71 -3.87 -11.69 -14.09
N LYS A 72 -4.53 -10.59 -14.46
CA LYS A 72 -5.49 -10.52 -15.57
C LYS A 72 -4.86 -10.89 -16.91
N VAL A 73 -3.66 -10.37 -17.22
CA VAL A 73 -2.93 -10.71 -18.47
C VAL A 73 -2.55 -12.19 -18.49
N LYS A 74 -2.03 -12.74 -17.39
CA LYS A 74 -1.74 -14.17 -17.29
C LYS A 74 -2.99 -15.04 -17.47
N LYS A 75 -4.12 -14.62 -16.91
CA LYS A 75 -5.40 -15.32 -17.05
C LYS A 75 -5.90 -15.28 -18.49
N ALA A 76 -5.85 -14.12 -19.16
CA ALA A 76 -6.25 -13.98 -20.56
C ALA A 76 -5.41 -14.86 -21.49
N GLU A 77 -4.09 -14.89 -21.29
CA GLU A 77 -3.18 -15.72 -22.09
C GLU A 77 -3.46 -17.22 -21.88
N LYS A 78 -3.71 -17.63 -20.63
CA LYS A 78 -4.07 -19.00 -20.28
C LYS A 78 -5.38 -19.44 -20.96
N ILE A 79 -6.41 -18.58 -20.98
CA ILE A 79 -7.67 -18.85 -21.70
C ILE A 79 -7.41 -18.95 -23.21
N ARG A 80 -6.59 -18.07 -23.79
CA ARG A 80 -6.24 -18.09 -25.22
C ARG A 80 -5.58 -19.42 -25.62
N VAL A 81 -4.58 -19.87 -24.84
CA VAL A 81 -3.91 -21.15 -25.08
C VAL A 81 -4.89 -22.33 -24.94
N ALA A 82 -5.73 -22.32 -23.89
CA ALA A 82 -6.73 -23.37 -23.68
C ALA A 82 -7.71 -23.49 -24.86
N LYS A 83 -8.20 -22.37 -25.40
CA LYS A 83 -9.06 -22.34 -26.60
C LYS A 83 -8.36 -22.90 -27.84
N ASN A 84 -7.08 -22.61 -28.02
CA ASN A 84 -6.30 -23.16 -29.14
C ASN A 84 -6.10 -24.68 -29.01
N LEU A 85 -5.93 -25.19 -27.79
CA LEU A 85 -5.83 -26.64 -27.53
C LEU A 85 -7.15 -27.37 -27.80
N VAL A 86 -8.29 -26.77 -27.44
CA VAL A 86 -9.62 -27.31 -27.80
C VAL A 86 -9.75 -27.41 -29.33
N LYS A 87 -9.38 -26.36 -30.06
CA LYS A 87 -9.38 -26.36 -31.54
C LYS A 87 -8.45 -27.41 -32.15
N ALA A 88 -7.36 -27.74 -31.46
CA ALA A 88 -6.43 -28.79 -31.84
C ALA A 88 -6.93 -30.22 -31.48
N GLY A 89 -8.12 -30.35 -30.87
CA GLY A 89 -8.72 -31.64 -30.53
C GLY A 89 -8.25 -32.22 -29.19
N VAL A 90 -7.60 -31.43 -28.33
CA VAL A 90 -7.22 -31.87 -26.99
C VAL A 90 -8.46 -31.92 -26.09
N SER A 91 -8.58 -32.98 -25.29
CA SER A 91 -9.71 -33.19 -24.38
C SER A 91 -9.88 -32.05 -23.37
N THR A 92 -11.11 -31.57 -23.25
CA THR A 92 -11.48 -30.47 -22.34
C THR A 92 -11.17 -30.81 -20.87
N ASP A 93 -11.35 -32.05 -20.42
CA ASP A 93 -11.00 -32.47 -19.04
C ASP A 93 -9.50 -32.32 -18.76
N VAL A 94 -8.65 -32.69 -19.73
CA VAL A 94 -7.20 -32.58 -19.61
C VAL A 94 -6.78 -31.11 -19.55
N ILE A 95 -7.40 -30.25 -20.38
CA ILE A 95 -7.13 -28.81 -20.39
C ILE A 95 -7.56 -28.18 -19.06
N LEU A 96 -8.76 -28.48 -18.56
CA LEU A 96 -9.27 -27.93 -17.30
C LEU A 96 -8.39 -28.34 -16.12
N ARG A 97 -7.96 -29.61 -16.08
CA ARG A 97 -7.07 -30.11 -15.01
C ARG A 97 -5.68 -29.50 -15.07
N ALA A 98 -5.08 -29.42 -16.25
CA ALA A 98 -3.71 -28.91 -16.42
C ALA A 98 -3.63 -27.39 -16.25
N SER A 99 -4.65 -26.68 -16.70
CA SER A 99 -4.71 -25.23 -16.56
C SER A 99 -5.23 -24.84 -15.17
N GLY A 100 -6.20 -25.55 -14.60
CA GLY A 100 -6.96 -25.08 -13.43
C GLY A 100 -7.89 -23.92 -13.80
N LEU A 101 -8.42 -23.92 -15.02
CA LEU A 101 -9.54 -23.06 -15.43
C LEU A 101 -10.87 -23.73 -15.04
N THR A 102 -11.92 -22.94 -14.86
CA THR A 102 -13.28 -23.48 -14.76
C THR A 102 -13.88 -23.73 -16.15
N VAL A 103 -14.97 -24.51 -16.19
CA VAL A 103 -15.73 -24.74 -17.42
C VAL A 103 -16.23 -23.41 -17.99
N ASP A 104 -16.71 -22.51 -17.12
CA ASP A 104 -17.23 -21.20 -17.50
C ASP A 104 -16.13 -20.30 -18.08
N GLU A 105 -14.93 -20.30 -17.51
CA GLU A 105 -13.80 -19.51 -18.04
C GLU A 105 -13.32 -19.99 -19.41
N LEU A 106 -13.52 -21.28 -19.71
CA LEU A 106 -13.18 -21.86 -21.00
C LEU A 106 -14.30 -21.61 -22.03
N GLY A 107 -15.56 -21.57 -21.57
CA GLY A 107 -16.76 -21.30 -22.37
C GLY A 107 -16.99 -19.81 -22.67
N GLU A 108 -16.73 -18.91 -21.72
CA GLU A 108 -16.96 -17.48 -21.86
C GLU A 108 -15.70 -16.74 -22.33
N CYS A 109 -15.60 -16.53 -23.65
CA CYS A 109 -15.46 -15.17 -24.19
C CYS A 109 -16.19 -15.15 -25.54
N GLU A 110 -17.50 -14.92 -25.54
CA GLU A 110 -18.20 -14.26 -26.65
C GLU A 110 -18.69 -12.91 -26.12
N ASN A 111 -17.90 -11.88 -26.42
CA ASN A 111 -18.19 -10.45 -26.59
C ASN A 111 -16.94 -9.61 -26.24
#